data_AF-A0A1Y2V1V7-F1
#
_entry.id   AF-A0A1Y2V1V7-F1
#
_cell.length_a   1.000
_cell.length_b   1.000
_cell.length_c   1.000
_cell.angle_alpha   90.00
_cell.angle_beta   90.00
_cell.angle_gamma   90.00
#
_symmetry.space_group_name_H-M   'P 1'
#
loop_
_entity.id
_entity.type
_entity.pdbx_description
1 polymer ?
#
loop_
_entity_poly.entity_id
_entity_poly.type
_entity_poly.pdbx_seq_one_letter_code
_entity_poly.pdbx_strand_id
1 'polypeptide(L)'
;MFLLLLTPCFYIGAGLGGDPTGGLGKMFNDPNLLQKLMNNPKTSGYFADPSFIAKIQAIQKNPQNTQELFSDPRMIQVLGVLMGIDMHMGGPDDIPGAAAAAAASSSGAKEAEEDVQMPDAPSNDSKPQSNPEPAKAPEPEPEPELDEEELAKKKAKEEADKEKALGTENYKKRNFDEAIKHYSKAWELYKDITYLNNLGAAYFEKGDYQACIDACTKAIEEGRQIYADFKMIAKSYARIGTAYEKLGDLAAAIENYQKSLTEHRIPDTVNKLRAAERRKIEEAKKAYIDPVKAEEAREEGNKKFKEQDFPGAVAAYSEMIKRAPDDPRGYSNRAAAFVKLFEFPSALEDCNMAIKKDPKFIRAYIRKAQIYFGMRDYSKCIDACNEATTVDSEYYNNANAREIEQQQQKALQAMYAARENETEEQTRERLMKDPEVSSWPI
;
A
#
# COMPACT_ATOMS: atom_id res chain seq x y z
N MET A 1 8.14 51.36 41.31
CA MET A 1 8.82 52.11 40.24
C MET A 1 9.45 51.10 39.28
N PHE A 2 8.80 50.95 38.12
CA PHE A 2 9.29 50.40 36.84
C PHE A 2 9.67 48.91 36.74
N LEU A 3 9.33 48.18 35.68
CA LEU A 3 8.29 48.32 34.65
C LEU A 3 8.23 46.98 33.90
N LEU A 4 7.03 46.62 33.45
CA LEU A 4 6.72 45.54 32.52
C LEU A 4 7.63 45.53 31.27
N LEU A 5 8.05 44.34 30.84
CA LEU A 5 8.17 43.99 29.43
C LEU A 5 7.71 42.54 29.21
N LEU A 6 6.41 42.43 28.92
CA LEU A 6 5.77 41.33 28.22
C LEU A 6 6.20 41.37 26.75
N THR A 7 6.72 40.27 26.22
CA THR A 7 6.81 40.00 24.78
C THR A 7 5.92 38.80 24.43
N PRO A 8 5.12 38.86 23.35
CA PRO A 8 4.09 37.87 23.07
C PRO A 8 4.62 36.70 22.22
N CYS A 9 4.36 35.47 22.67
CA CYS A 9 4.42 34.29 21.82
C CYS A 9 3.26 34.32 20.82
N PHE A 10 3.58 34.46 19.54
CA PHE A 10 2.63 34.26 18.44
C PHE A 10 2.20 32.79 18.40
N TYR A 11 0.94 32.57 18.75
CA TYR A 11 0.22 31.31 18.62
C TYR A 11 -0.30 31.22 17.18
N ILE A 12 0.40 30.49 16.29
CA ILE A 12 -0.13 30.15 14.96
C ILE A 12 -0.93 28.86 15.12
N GLY A 13 -2.26 29.02 15.20
CA GLY A 13 -3.20 27.92 15.06
C GLY A 13 -3.26 27.45 13.61
N ALA A 14 -2.94 26.19 13.38
CA ALA A 14 -3.24 25.49 12.14
C ALA A 14 -4.39 24.51 12.39
N GLY A 15 -5.62 25.01 12.23
CA GLY A 15 -6.77 24.18 11.94
C GLY A 15 -6.74 23.81 10.46
N LEU A 16 -6.47 22.54 10.15
CA LEU A 16 -6.74 21.94 8.85
C LEU A 16 -7.88 20.93 9.02
N GLY A 17 -9.08 21.49 9.13
CA GLY A 17 -10.34 20.80 8.85
C GLY A 17 -11.03 21.58 7.74
N GLY A 18 -10.74 21.24 6.49
CA GLY A 18 -11.29 21.90 5.32
C GLY A 18 -11.47 20.88 4.20
N ASP A 19 -12.73 20.68 3.84
CA ASP A 19 -13.25 19.84 2.76
C ASP A 19 -12.38 19.87 1.47
N PRO A 20 -11.88 18.72 0.97
CA PRO A 20 -11.03 18.66 -0.22
C PRO A 20 -11.73 19.07 -1.52
N THR A 21 -13.03 19.36 -1.50
CA THR A 21 -13.81 19.68 -2.70
C THR A 21 -14.22 21.15 -2.81
N GLY A 22 -14.18 21.92 -1.71
CA GLY A 22 -14.67 23.31 -1.67
C GLY A 22 -13.79 24.36 -2.35
N GLY A 23 -12.55 24.00 -2.73
CA GLY A 23 -11.58 24.91 -3.35
C GLY A 23 -11.66 25.00 -4.87
N LEU A 24 -12.15 23.95 -5.55
CA LEU A 24 -12.11 23.85 -7.02
C LEU A 24 -13.02 24.89 -7.70
N GLY A 25 -14.23 25.09 -7.19
CA GLY A 25 -15.20 26.04 -7.76
C GLY A 25 -14.70 27.49 -7.77
N LYS A 26 -13.81 27.86 -6.83
CA LYS A 26 -13.20 29.20 -6.80
C LYS A 26 -12.13 29.41 -7.87
N MET A 27 -11.47 28.34 -8.33
CA MET A 27 -10.42 28.43 -9.35
C MET A 27 -10.97 28.76 -10.74
N PHE A 28 -12.24 28.41 -11.00
CA PHE A 28 -12.90 28.70 -12.28
C PHE A 28 -13.50 30.12 -12.35
N ASN A 29 -13.59 30.84 -11.24
CA ASN A 29 -14.12 32.20 -11.18
C ASN A 29 -13.08 33.31 -11.44
N ASP A 30 -11.83 32.95 -11.77
CA ASP A 30 -10.79 33.91 -12.10
C ASP A 30 -11.11 34.64 -13.43
N PRO A 31 -11.17 35.99 -13.45
CA PRO A 31 -11.47 36.75 -14.67
C PRO A 31 -10.40 36.62 -15.76
N ASN A 32 -9.17 36.22 -15.39
CA ASN A 32 -8.05 35.97 -16.31
C ASN A 32 -7.87 34.49 -16.67
N LEU A 33 -8.80 33.62 -16.28
CA LEU A 33 -8.72 32.17 -16.47
C LEU A 33 -8.57 31.78 -17.95
N LEU A 34 -9.44 32.32 -18.79
CA LEU A 34 -9.46 32.00 -20.23
C LEU A 34 -8.14 32.39 -20.90
N GLN A 35 -7.56 33.54 -20.52
CA GLN A 35 -6.28 33.99 -21.07
C GLN A 35 -5.12 33.09 -20.64
N LYS A 36 -5.11 32.61 -19.39
CA LYS A 36 -4.10 31.66 -18.90
C LYS A 36 -4.19 30.30 -19.59
N LEU A 37 -5.41 29.81 -19.86
CA LEU A 37 -5.62 28.53 -20.51
C LEU A 37 -5.37 28.57 -22.02
N MET A 38 -5.62 29.71 -22.69
CA MET A 38 -5.28 29.89 -24.11
C MET A 38 -3.76 30.01 -24.34
N ASN A 39 -3.02 30.61 -23.41
CA ASN A 39 -1.57 30.78 -23.52
C ASN A 39 -0.77 29.52 -23.14
N ASN A 40 -1.42 28.47 -22.62
CA ASN A 40 -0.75 27.23 -22.26
C ASN A 40 -0.78 26.24 -23.45
N PRO A 41 0.38 25.66 -23.84
CA PRO A 41 0.49 24.80 -25.01
C PRO A 41 -0.34 23.51 -24.92
N LYS A 42 -0.68 23.02 -23.72
CA LYS A 42 -1.47 21.78 -23.54
C LYS A 42 -2.98 22.02 -23.65
N THR A 43 -3.46 23.20 -23.30
CA THR A 43 -4.90 23.51 -23.25
C THR A 43 -5.37 24.44 -24.38
N SER A 44 -4.46 25.11 -25.08
CA SER A 44 -4.76 26.03 -26.19
C SER A 44 -5.57 25.36 -27.32
N GLY A 45 -5.25 24.10 -27.64
CA GLY A 45 -5.95 23.31 -28.67
C GLY A 45 -7.42 23.01 -28.35
N TYR A 46 -7.82 23.02 -27.08
CA TYR A 46 -9.21 22.74 -26.67
C TYR A 46 -10.15 23.91 -26.92
N PHE A 47 -9.62 25.13 -27.07
CA PHE A 47 -10.40 26.33 -27.36
C PHE A 47 -10.82 26.46 -28.82
N ALA A 48 -10.38 25.54 -29.69
CA ALA A 48 -10.89 25.44 -31.06
C ALA A 48 -12.31 24.82 -31.13
N ASP A 49 -12.75 24.12 -30.07
CA ASP A 49 -14.06 23.45 -30.00
C ASP A 49 -15.11 24.34 -29.30
N PRO A 50 -16.17 24.80 -30.00
CA PRO A 50 -17.23 25.62 -29.42
C PRO A 50 -17.97 24.95 -28.25
N SER A 51 -18.04 23.61 -28.23
CA SER A 51 -18.72 22.87 -27.17
C SER A 51 -17.96 22.92 -25.84
N PHE A 52 -16.63 23.04 -25.90
CA PHE A 52 -15.76 23.11 -24.73
C PHE A 52 -15.83 24.49 -24.07
N ILE A 53 -15.88 25.56 -24.88
CA ILE A 53 -16.07 26.94 -24.38
C ILE A 53 -17.41 27.07 -23.65
N ALA A 54 -18.47 26.48 -24.19
CA ALA A 54 -19.80 26.49 -23.56
C ALA A 54 -19.79 25.80 -22.19
N LYS A 55 -19.04 24.70 -22.03
CA LYS A 55 -18.89 23.98 -20.76
C LYS A 55 -18.13 24.81 -19.71
N ILE A 56 -17.03 25.45 -20.09
CA ILE A 56 -16.28 26.34 -19.17
C ILE A 56 -17.18 27.50 -18.70
N GLN A 57 -17.97 28.09 -19.60
CA GLN A 57 -18.93 29.15 -19.25
C GLN A 57 -20.08 28.64 -18.37
N ALA A 58 -20.54 27.41 -18.54
CA ALA A 58 -21.56 26.79 -17.69
C ALA A 58 -21.04 26.58 -16.26
N ILE A 59 -19.80 26.15 -16.10
CA ILE A 59 -19.14 25.95 -14.80
C ILE A 59 -18.89 27.30 -14.10
N GLN A 60 -18.50 28.34 -14.84
CA GLN A 60 -18.40 29.71 -14.30
C GLN A 60 -19.74 30.23 -13.78
N LYS A 61 -20.86 29.81 -14.37
CA LYS A 61 -22.20 30.16 -13.90
C LYS A 61 -22.65 29.34 -12.69
N ASN A 62 -22.21 28.08 -12.56
CA ASN A 62 -22.59 27.16 -11.47
C ASN A 62 -21.37 26.39 -10.90
N PRO A 63 -20.58 27.01 -10.00
CA PRO A 63 -19.36 26.42 -9.44
C PRO A 63 -19.57 25.26 -8.45
N GLN A 64 -20.82 24.91 -8.12
CA GLN A 64 -21.18 23.80 -7.22
C GLN A 64 -21.36 22.45 -7.95
N ASN A 65 -21.49 22.46 -9.29
CA ASN A 65 -21.67 21.22 -10.06
C ASN A 65 -20.32 20.60 -10.44
N THR A 66 -19.58 20.13 -9.43
CA THR A 66 -18.24 19.54 -9.63
C THR A 66 -18.29 18.16 -10.30
N GLN A 67 -19.46 17.53 -10.39
CA GLN A 67 -19.66 16.25 -11.07
C GLN A 67 -19.39 16.35 -12.59
N GLU A 68 -19.79 17.47 -13.21
CA GLU A 68 -19.59 17.71 -14.65
C GLU A 68 -18.11 18.00 -14.99
N LEU A 69 -17.31 18.49 -14.03
CA LEU A 69 -15.87 18.75 -14.21
C LEU A 69 -15.08 17.46 -14.49
N PHE A 70 -15.50 16.35 -13.88
CA PHE A 70 -14.81 15.05 -14.03
C PHE A 70 -15.38 14.21 -15.19
N SER A 71 -16.42 14.69 -15.86
CA SER A 71 -17.06 13.97 -16.97
C SER A 71 -16.28 14.06 -18.29
N ASP A 72 -15.47 15.10 -18.47
CA ASP A 72 -14.70 15.34 -19.69
C ASP A 72 -13.20 15.21 -19.40
N PRO A 73 -12.47 14.27 -20.03
CA PRO A 73 -11.04 14.08 -19.82
C PRO A 73 -10.22 15.36 -20.05
N ARG A 74 -10.69 16.25 -20.95
CA ARG A 74 -10.06 17.54 -21.25
C ARG A 74 -10.14 18.51 -20.06
N MET A 75 -11.20 18.42 -19.27
CA MET A 75 -11.39 19.29 -18.09
C MET A 75 -10.49 18.88 -16.91
N ILE A 76 -10.12 17.60 -16.82
CA ILE A 76 -9.14 17.11 -15.83
C ILE A 76 -7.75 17.69 -16.12
N GLN A 77 -7.37 17.82 -17.40
CA GLN A 77 -6.12 18.45 -17.78
C GLN A 77 -6.13 19.97 -17.51
N VAL A 78 -7.24 20.66 -17.79
CA VAL A 78 -7.42 22.06 -17.40
C VAL A 78 -7.29 22.24 -15.89
N LEU A 79 -7.89 21.36 -15.09
CA LEU A 79 -7.77 21.39 -13.64
C LEU A 79 -6.32 21.12 -13.18
N GLY A 80 -5.60 20.20 -13.83
CA GLY A 80 -4.18 19.96 -13.59
C GLY A 80 -3.34 21.22 -13.83
N VAL A 81 -3.56 21.91 -14.94
CA VAL A 81 -2.89 23.19 -15.25
C VAL A 81 -3.24 24.28 -14.22
N LEU A 82 -4.50 24.34 -13.75
CA LEU A 82 -4.93 25.31 -12.74
C LEU A 82 -4.40 25.03 -11.34
N MET A 83 -4.20 23.75 -11.00
CA MET A 83 -3.59 23.32 -9.75
C MET A 83 -2.05 23.27 -9.82
N GLY A 84 -1.45 23.51 -11.00
CA GLY A 84 0.00 23.42 -11.21
C GLY A 84 0.55 21.99 -11.13
N ILE A 85 -0.31 20.98 -11.35
CA ILE A 85 0.01 19.56 -11.27
C ILE A 85 -0.16 18.94 -12.66
N ASP A 86 0.93 18.44 -13.24
CA ASP A 86 0.88 17.67 -14.48
C ASP A 86 0.29 16.28 -14.23
N MET A 87 -1.03 16.16 -14.38
CA MET A 87 -1.77 14.89 -14.28
C MET A 87 -1.63 14.10 -15.59
N HIS A 88 -0.64 13.21 -15.67
CA HIS A 88 -0.56 12.21 -16.75
C HIS A 88 -1.50 11.03 -16.43
N MET A 89 -2.76 11.14 -16.86
CA MET A 89 -3.72 10.03 -16.84
C MET A 89 -3.46 9.12 -18.04
N GLY A 90 -3.17 7.85 -17.77
CA GLY A 90 -2.96 6.78 -18.76
C GLY A 90 -4.15 6.61 -19.70
N GLY A 91 -3.84 6.17 -20.92
CA GLY A 91 -4.80 5.96 -21.99
C GLY A 91 -5.88 4.89 -21.69
N PRO A 92 -6.91 4.80 -22.54
CA PRO A 92 -8.18 4.16 -22.25
C PRO A 92 -8.20 2.62 -22.40
N ASP A 93 -7.15 1.91 -21.95
CA ASP A 93 -7.09 0.44 -22.00
C ASP A 93 -7.32 -0.25 -20.65
N ASP A 94 -7.51 0.49 -19.55
CA ASP A 94 -7.73 -0.07 -18.21
C ASP A 94 -9.19 0.11 -17.73
N ILE A 95 -10.13 -0.60 -18.38
CA ILE A 95 -11.43 -0.95 -17.78
C ILE A 95 -11.69 -2.46 -17.98
N PRO A 96 -11.89 -3.26 -16.91
CA PRO A 96 -12.20 -4.67 -17.07
C PRO A 96 -13.64 -4.87 -17.56
N GLY A 97 -13.79 -5.42 -18.77
CA GLY A 97 -15.05 -6.03 -19.22
C GLY A 97 -15.75 -5.36 -20.40
N ALA A 98 -15.16 -5.42 -21.61
CA ALA A 98 -15.88 -5.25 -22.87
C ALA A 98 -15.09 -5.84 -24.06
N ALA A 99 -14.72 -7.12 -23.99
CA ALA A 99 -14.10 -7.83 -25.12
C ALA A 99 -15.16 -8.59 -25.90
N ALA A 100 -15.80 -7.94 -26.87
CA ALA A 100 -16.40 -8.60 -28.05
C ALA A 100 -16.99 -7.55 -29.00
N ALA A 101 -16.18 -7.17 -30.01
CA ALA A 101 -16.58 -6.72 -31.36
C ALA A 101 -15.71 -5.54 -31.83
N ALA A 102 -14.68 -5.83 -32.64
CA ALA A 102 -14.20 -5.03 -33.76
C ALA A 102 -12.77 -5.46 -34.11
N ALA A 103 -12.67 -6.59 -34.81
CA ALA A 103 -11.56 -6.82 -35.72
C ALA A 103 -11.83 -6.06 -37.03
N ALA A 104 -10.75 -5.67 -37.73
CA ALA A 104 -10.66 -4.79 -38.91
C ALA A 104 -10.57 -3.30 -38.50
N SER A 105 -9.57 -2.50 -38.89
CA SER A 105 -8.78 -2.44 -40.12
C SER A 105 -7.59 -1.46 -39.99
N SER A 106 -6.60 -1.58 -40.90
CA SER A 106 -5.67 -0.54 -41.45
C SER A 106 -4.74 0.23 -40.49
N SER A 107 -3.41 0.03 -40.47
CA SER A 107 -2.34 0.32 -41.46
C SER A 107 -1.62 1.67 -41.25
N GLY A 108 -0.34 1.61 -40.87
CA GLY A 108 0.79 2.44 -41.32
C GLY A 108 0.91 3.92 -40.89
N ALA A 109 1.99 4.29 -40.18
CA ALA A 109 3.08 5.16 -40.67
C ALA A 109 3.97 5.73 -39.54
N LYS A 110 5.29 5.58 -39.76
CA LYS A 110 6.47 6.43 -39.41
C LYS A 110 6.48 7.26 -38.11
N GLU A 111 7.46 6.93 -37.27
CA GLU A 111 8.01 7.76 -36.20
C GLU A 111 8.98 8.80 -36.80
N ALA A 112 8.85 10.06 -36.35
CA ALA A 112 9.80 11.14 -36.57
C ALA A 112 10.26 11.62 -35.19
N GLU A 113 11.57 11.54 -34.93
CA GLU A 113 12.22 12.12 -33.76
C GLU A 113 12.33 13.64 -33.94
N GLU A 114 11.94 14.41 -32.93
CA GLU A 114 12.10 15.86 -32.88
C GLU A 114 13.06 16.19 -31.72
N ASP A 115 14.32 16.46 -32.07
CA ASP A 115 15.39 16.91 -31.17
C ASP A 115 15.12 18.36 -30.71
N VAL A 116 15.08 18.58 -29.38
CA VAL A 116 14.99 19.93 -28.80
C VAL A 116 16.39 20.41 -28.40
N GLN A 117 16.84 21.50 -29.04
CA GLN A 117 18.06 22.24 -28.71
C GLN A 117 17.97 22.98 -27.36
N MET A 118 19.08 22.95 -26.62
CA MET A 118 19.29 23.75 -25.40
C MET A 118 20.07 25.04 -25.72
N PRO A 119 19.72 26.22 -25.15
CA PRO A 119 20.46 27.47 -25.36
C PRO A 119 21.64 27.70 -24.39
N ASP A 120 22.70 28.23 -25.00
CA ASP A 120 23.99 28.81 -24.57
C ASP A 120 24.29 29.22 -23.10
N ALA A 121 25.56 29.03 -22.74
CA ALA A 121 26.30 29.82 -21.75
C ALA A 121 27.58 30.43 -22.42
N PRO A 122 28.09 31.58 -21.94
CA PRO A 122 28.61 32.64 -22.81
C PRO A 122 30.11 32.55 -23.16
N SER A 123 30.40 33.27 -24.24
CA SER A 123 31.65 33.52 -24.93
C SER A 123 32.76 34.18 -24.10
N ASN A 124 34.01 33.92 -24.49
CA ASN A 124 35.14 34.81 -24.22
C ASN A 124 35.92 35.08 -25.51
N ASP A 125 35.89 36.34 -25.94
CA ASP A 125 36.61 36.86 -27.10
C ASP A 125 38.12 37.01 -26.79
N SER A 126 38.97 36.67 -27.76
CA SER A 126 39.97 37.58 -28.37
C SER A 126 41.15 36.85 -29.04
N LYS A 127 41.27 37.09 -30.34
CA LYS A 127 42.31 36.78 -31.35
C LYS A 127 43.75 37.22 -30.96
N PRO A 128 44.86 36.76 -31.61
CA PRO A 128 45.03 36.82 -33.08
C PRO A 128 45.74 35.66 -33.82
N GLN A 129 45.37 35.56 -35.10
CA GLN A 129 45.95 34.71 -36.13
C GLN A 129 47.40 35.13 -36.47
N SER A 130 48.28 34.14 -36.66
CA SER A 130 49.49 34.27 -37.48
C SER A 130 49.48 33.18 -38.56
N ASN A 131 50.03 33.52 -39.73
CA ASN A 131 49.89 32.86 -41.03
C ASN A 131 50.56 31.46 -41.10
N PRO A 132 50.26 30.62 -42.12
CA PRO A 132 50.47 29.18 -42.10
C PRO A 132 51.89 28.78 -42.49
N GLU A 133 52.45 27.80 -41.78
CA GLU A 133 53.64 27.06 -42.22
C GLU A 133 53.25 25.78 -42.98
N PRO A 134 54.09 25.33 -43.94
CA PRO A 134 53.73 24.31 -44.92
C PRO A 134 53.58 22.93 -44.30
N ALA A 135 52.61 22.18 -44.81
CA ALA A 135 52.32 20.79 -44.47
C ALA A 135 53.59 19.93 -44.38
N LYS A 136 53.91 19.46 -43.17
CA LYS A 136 54.54 18.16 -43.00
C LYS A 136 53.44 17.12 -43.14
N ALA A 137 53.62 16.22 -44.10
CA ALA A 137 52.79 15.04 -44.23
C ALA A 137 52.69 14.34 -42.87
N PRO A 138 51.48 14.02 -42.37
CA PRO A 138 51.38 13.08 -41.27
C PRO A 138 52.02 11.77 -41.76
N GLU A 139 53.07 11.34 -41.07
CA GLU A 139 53.48 9.94 -41.11
C GLU A 139 52.24 9.10 -40.81
N PRO A 140 52.03 7.97 -41.51
CA PRO A 140 50.89 7.11 -41.23
C PRO A 140 51.05 6.58 -39.81
N GLU A 141 50.34 7.20 -38.86
CA GLU A 141 50.04 6.57 -37.58
C GLU A 141 49.30 5.26 -37.89
N PRO A 142 49.81 4.11 -37.42
CA PRO A 142 49.11 2.85 -37.61
C PRO A 142 47.94 2.81 -36.63
N GLU A 143 46.72 2.96 -37.15
CA GLU A 143 45.51 2.42 -36.52
C GLU A 143 44.79 1.52 -37.54
N PRO A 144 44.15 0.38 -37.16
CA PRO A 144 43.98 -0.18 -35.81
C PRO A 144 44.29 -1.70 -35.72
N GLU A 145 44.94 -2.16 -34.65
CA GLU A 145 44.85 -3.57 -34.22
C GLU A 145 43.56 -3.85 -33.38
N LEU A 146 42.65 -2.88 -33.28
CA LEU A 146 41.45 -2.93 -32.43
C LEU A 146 40.27 -3.74 -33.02
N ASP A 147 40.28 -4.09 -34.31
CA ASP A 147 39.14 -4.78 -34.94
C ASP A 147 39.16 -6.31 -34.74
N GLU A 148 40.33 -6.94 -34.56
CA GLU A 148 40.43 -8.40 -34.44
C GLU A 148 39.99 -8.90 -33.05
N GLU A 149 40.33 -8.16 -31.98
CA GLU A 149 39.98 -8.52 -30.60
C GLU A 149 38.47 -8.34 -30.33
N GLU A 150 37.87 -7.27 -30.84
CA GLU A 150 36.42 -7.05 -30.73
C GLU A 150 35.63 -8.09 -31.55
N LEU A 151 36.09 -8.42 -32.75
CA LEU A 151 35.49 -9.48 -33.57
C LEU A 151 35.62 -10.85 -32.90
N ALA A 152 36.74 -11.12 -32.21
CA ALA A 152 36.94 -12.34 -31.43
C ALA A 152 36.00 -12.38 -30.20
N LYS A 153 35.85 -11.27 -29.46
CA LYS A 153 34.88 -11.15 -28.35
C LYS A 153 33.45 -11.34 -28.83
N LYS A 154 33.09 -10.80 -29.99
CA LYS A 154 31.76 -10.97 -30.59
C LYS A 154 31.50 -12.43 -30.99
N LYS A 155 32.45 -13.09 -31.63
CA LYS A 155 32.37 -14.52 -31.95
C LYS A 155 32.26 -15.39 -30.69
N ALA A 156 33.07 -15.10 -29.67
CA ALA A 156 33.00 -15.79 -28.38
C ALA A 156 31.64 -15.59 -27.70
N LYS A 157 31.07 -14.38 -27.76
CA LYS A 157 29.72 -14.08 -27.27
C LYS A 157 28.64 -14.83 -28.05
N GLU A 158 28.73 -14.90 -29.36
CA GLU A 158 27.80 -15.67 -30.20
C GLU A 158 27.86 -17.18 -29.90
N GLU A 159 29.07 -17.73 -29.69
CA GLU A 159 29.26 -19.11 -29.25
C GLU A 159 28.69 -19.36 -27.84
N ALA A 160 28.95 -18.45 -26.90
CA ALA A 160 28.37 -18.51 -25.55
C ALA A 160 26.84 -18.41 -25.57
N ASP A 161 26.27 -17.60 -26.46
CA ASP A 161 24.83 -17.46 -26.62
C ASP A 161 24.17 -18.71 -27.24
N LYS A 162 24.87 -19.44 -28.11
CA LYS A 162 24.43 -20.76 -28.60
C LYS A 162 24.39 -21.77 -27.45
N GLU A 163 25.43 -21.81 -26.62
CA GLU A 163 25.46 -22.68 -25.44
C GLU A 163 24.37 -22.30 -24.42
N LYS A 164 24.12 -21.00 -24.18
CA LYS A 164 22.99 -20.53 -23.38
C LYS A 164 21.65 -21.00 -23.95
N ALA A 165 21.46 -20.96 -25.27
CA ALA A 165 20.23 -21.41 -25.90
C ALA A 165 19.99 -22.91 -25.67
N LEU A 166 21.03 -23.74 -25.86
CA LEU A 166 21.00 -25.17 -25.55
C LEU A 166 20.70 -25.43 -24.06
N GLY A 167 21.34 -24.68 -23.17
CA GLY A 167 21.06 -24.75 -21.74
C GLY A 167 19.61 -24.41 -21.41
N THR A 168 19.04 -23.41 -22.09
CA THR A 168 17.64 -22.99 -21.89
C THR A 168 16.64 -24.00 -22.45
N GLU A 169 16.97 -24.67 -23.55
CA GLU A 169 16.17 -25.78 -24.08
C GLU A 169 16.13 -26.95 -23.09
N ASN A 170 17.30 -27.33 -22.55
CA ASN A 170 17.39 -28.38 -21.54
C ASN A 170 16.71 -28.00 -20.22
N TYR A 171 16.81 -26.73 -19.81
CA TYR A 171 16.09 -26.20 -18.65
C TYR A 171 14.56 -26.34 -18.82
N LYS A 172 14.02 -26.01 -19.99
CA LYS A 172 12.59 -26.19 -20.31
C LYS A 172 12.17 -27.66 -20.29
N LYS A 173 13.06 -28.57 -20.70
CA LYS A 173 12.85 -30.03 -20.63
C LYS A 173 13.01 -30.59 -19.21
N ARG A 174 13.34 -29.76 -18.21
CA ARG A 174 13.69 -30.14 -16.83
C ARG A 174 14.97 -30.98 -16.70
N ASN A 175 15.81 -30.98 -17.73
CA ASN A 175 17.15 -31.58 -17.69
C ASN A 175 18.14 -30.57 -17.08
N PHE A 176 18.04 -30.35 -15.77
CA PHE A 176 18.78 -29.29 -15.09
C PHE A 176 20.30 -29.54 -15.07
N ASP A 177 20.74 -30.80 -14.95
CA ASP A 177 22.18 -31.14 -14.93
C ASP A 177 22.88 -30.83 -16.26
N GLU A 178 22.20 -31.09 -17.38
CA GLU A 178 22.72 -30.72 -18.71
C GLU A 178 22.67 -29.20 -18.91
N ALA A 179 21.60 -28.54 -18.48
CA ALA A 179 21.49 -27.09 -18.53
C ALA A 179 22.62 -26.39 -17.76
N ILE A 180 22.94 -26.88 -16.56
CA ILE A 180 24.05 -26.39 -15.72
C ILE A 180 25.38 -26.47 -16.47
N LYS A 181 25.66 -27.60 -17.14
CA LYS A 181 26.89 -27.76 -17.95
C LYS A 181 26.98 -26.73 -19.06
N HIS A 182 25.90 -26.57 -19.85
CA HIS A 182 25.86 -25.60 -20.93
C HIS A 182 25.99 -24.14 -20.44
N TYR A 183 25.35 -23.78 -19.32
CA TYR A 183 25.50 -22.44 -18.73
C TYR A 183 26.89 -22.19 -18.15
N SER A 184 27.52 -23.18 -17.53
CA SER A 184 28.91 -23.07 -17.06
C SER A 184 29.90 -22.88 -18.21
N LYS A 185 29.70 -23.63 -19.31
CA LYS A 185 30.50 -23.49 -20.53
C LYS A 185 30.29 -22.12 -21.18
N ALA A 186 29.05 -21.61 -21.23
CA ALA A 186 28.77 -20.27 -21.73
C ALA A 186 29.52 -19.19 -20.92
N TRP A 187 29.58 -19.33 -19.60
CA TRP A 187 30.33 -18.43 -18.72
C TRP A 187 31.86 -18.48 -18.96
N GLU A 188 32.42 -19.66 -19.24
CA GLU A 188 33.84 -19.81 -19.57
C GLU A 188 34.20 -19.17 -20.91
N LEU A 189 33.30 -19.22 -21.90
CA LEU A 189 33.49 -18.63 -23.23
C LEU A 189 33.39 -17.09 -23.20
N TYR A 190 32.37 -16.56 -22.50
CA TYR A 190 32.16 -15.12 -22.39
C TYR A 190 31.63 -14.76 -20.99
N LYS A 191 32.30 -13.82 -20.34
CA LYS A 191 31.94 -13.38 -18.99
C LYS A 191 30.75 -12.44 -19.01
N ASP A 192 29.55 -13.01 -18.92
CA ASP A 192 28.28 -12.28 -18.76
C ASP A 192 27.49 -12.81 -17.56
N ILE A 193 27.02 -11.91 -16.70
CA ILE A 193 26.18 -12.24 -15.53
C ILE A 193 24.96 -13.06 -15.93
N THR A 194 24.41 -12.83 -17.14
CA THR A 194 23.21 -13.51 -17.63
C THR A 194 23.34 -15.03 -17.55
N TYR A 195 24.53 -15.57 -17.84
CA TYR A 195 24.77 -17.01 -17.77
C TYR A 195 24.80 -17.52 -16.33
N LEU A 196 25.44 -16.80 -15.40
CA LEU A 196 25.45 -17.13 -13.97
C LEU A 196 24.05 -17.01 -13.34
N ASN A 197 23.25 -16.06 -13.81
CA ASN A 197 21.86 -15.92 -13.39
C ASN A 197 21.01 -17.11 -13.84
N ASN A 198 21.18 -17.57 -15.08
CA ASN A 198 20.50 -18.76 -15.58
C ASN A 198 20.99 -20.04 -14.89
N LEU A 199 22.29 -20.11 -14.58
CA LEU A 199 22.88 -21.17 -13.76
C LEU A 199 22.24 -21.24 -12.37
N GLY A 200 22.10 -20.09 -11.69
CA GLY A 200 21.39 -20.01 -10.42
C GLY A 200 19.92 -20.47 -10.53
N ALA A 201 19.23 -20.14 -11.63
CA ALA A 201 17.88 -20.63 -11.88
C ALA A 201 17.84 -22.17 -12.02
N ALA A 202 18.79 -22.76 -12.73
CA ALA A 202 18.87 -24.22 -12.90
C ALA A 202 19.15 -24.94 -11.57
N TYR A 203 20.03 -24.41 -10.72
CA TYR A 203 20.25 -24.95 -9.37
C TYR A 203 19.01 -24.82 -8.48
N PHE A 204 18.30 -23.69 -8.56
CA PHE A 204 17.06 -23.49 -7.81
C PHE A 204 15.99 -24.52 -8.15
N GLU A 205 15.73 -24.77 -9.43
CA GLU A 205 14.75 -25.78 -9.86
C GLU A 205 15.18 -27.21 -9.58
N LYS A 206 16.49 -27.48 -9.57
CA LYS A 206 17.04 -28.77 -9.11
C LYS A 206 16.80 -29.00 -7.61
N GLY A 207 16.56 -27.94 -6.83
CA GLY A 207 16.41 -27.99 -5.38
C GLY A 207 17.73 -27.81 -4.61
N ASP A 208 18.83 -27.51 -5.30
CA ASP A 208 20.11 -27.17 -4.68
C ASP A 208 20.16 -25.66 -4.41
N TYR A 209 19.58 -25.28 -3.28
CA TYR A 209 19.46 -23.86 -2.91
C TYR A 209 20.81 -23.24 -2.53
N GLN A 210 21.75 -24.01 -1.98
CA GLN A 210 23.06 -23.48 -1.63
C GLN A 210 23.88 -23.17 -2.88
N ALA A 211 23.94 -24.09 -3.85
CA ALA A 211 24.61 -23.83 -5.12
C ALA A 211 23.97 -22.67 -5.91
N CYS A 212 22.65 -22.49 -5.79
CA CYS A 212 21.95 -21.32 -6.34
C CYS A 212 22.44 -20.01 -5.70
N ILE A 213 22.56 -19.97 -4.37
CA ILE A 213 23.02 -18.78 -3.64
C ILE A 213 24.46 -18.46 -4.04
N ASP A 214 25.33 -19.45 -4.10
CA ASP A 214 26.73 -19.28 -4.47
C ASP A 214 26.87 -18.77 -5.91
N ALA A 215 26.12 -19.37 -6.85
CA ALA A 215 26.10 -18.94 -8.25
C ALA A 215 25.60 -17.50 -8.43
N CYS A 216 24.53 -17.11 -7.72
CA CYS A 216 24.00 -15.75 -7.76
C CYS A 216 24.90 -14.74 -7.03
N THR A 217 25.60 -15.15 -5.97
CA THR A 217 26.56 -14.30 -5.26
C THR A 217 27.76 -13.99 -6.16
N LYS A 218 28.31 -15.03 -6.82
CA LYS A 218 29.33 -14.87 -7.86
C LYS A 218 28.86 -13.96 -9.00
N ALA A 219 27.59 -14.10 -9.41
CA ALA A 219 27.00 -13.24 -10.44
C ALA A 219 26.98 -11.76 -10.04
N ILE A 220 26.78 -11.45 -8.75
CA ILE A 220 26.79 -10.08 -8.24
C ILE A 220 28.22 -9.53 -8.18
N GLU A 221 29.17 -10.32 -7.67
CA GLU A 221 30.57 -9.92 -7.53
C GLU A 221 31.22 -9.64 -8.89
N GLU A 222 31.19 -10.61 -9.80
CA GLU A 222 31.68 -10.47 -11.17
C GLU A 222 30.88 -9.41 -11.93
N GLY A 223 29.59 -9.31 -11.62
CA GLY A 223 28.72 -8.34 -12.24
C GLY A 223 29.03 -6.89 -11.95
N ARG A 224 29.47 -6.61 -10.72
CA ARG A 224 29.97 -5.31 -10.32
C ARG A 224 31.33 -5.01 -10.94
N GLN A 225 32.16 -6.02 -11.18
CA GLN A 225 33.45 -5.85 -11.87
C GLN A 225 33.29 -5.53 -13.35
N ILE A 226 32.31 -6.17 -14.01
CA ILE A 226 32.05 -6.01 -15.46
C ILE A 226 31.11 -4.83 -15.73
N TYR A 227 30.67 -4.10 -14.70
CA TYR A 227 29.70 -2.98 -14.81
C TYR A 227 28.43 -3.36 -15.57
N ALA A 228 27.88 -4.55 -15.30
CA ALA A 228 26.67 -4.96 -16.00
C ALA A 228 25.42 -4.20 -15.52
N ASP A 229 24.32 -4.38 -16.24
CA ASP A 229 23.02 -3.76 -15.93
C ASP A 229 22.58 -4.08 -14.49
N PHE A 230 22.31 -3.03 -13.72
CA PHE A 230 21.81 -3.08 -12.36
C PHE A 230 20.51 -3.91 -12.24
N LYS A 231 19.71 -4.00 -13.31
CA LYS A 231 18.53 -4.88 -13.35
C LYS A 231 18.89 -6.36 -13.21
N MET A 232 20.02 -6.79 -13.76
CA MET A 232 20.47 -8.18 -13.69
C MET A 232 21.05 -8.50 -12.30
N ILE A 233 21.74 -7.54 -11.69
CA ILE A 233 22.21 -7.64 -10.30
C ILE A 233 21.01 -7.73 -9.35
N ALA A 234 19.99 -6.90 -9.55
CA ALA A 234 18.75 -6.95 -8.77
C ALA A 234 18.04 -8.32 -8.90
N LYS A 235 18.01 -8.92 -10.10
CA LYS A 235 17.47 -10.28 -10.30
C LYS A 235 18.27 -11.35 -9.55
N SER A 236 19.60 -11.23 -9.49
CA SER A 236 20.44 -12.14 -8.71
C SER A 236 20.08 -12.09 -7.22
N TYR A 237 19.97 -10.88 -6.64
CA TYR A 237 19.54 -10.72 -5.24
C TYR A 237 18.12 -11.25 -5.00
N ALA A 238 17.19 -11.01 -5.92
CA ALA A 238 15.83 -11.55 -5.81
C ALA A 238 15.83 -13.09 -5.80
N ARG A 239 16.70 -13.73 -6.59
CA ARG A 239 16.82 -15.19 -6.62
C ARG A 239 17.45 -15.75 -5.33
N ILE A 240 18.47 -15.07 -4.80
CA ILE A 240 19.04 -15.40 -3.47
C ILE A 240 17.94 -15.33 -2.40
N GLY A 241 17.12 -14.28 -2.41
CA GLY A 241 15.98 -14.14 -1.50
C GLY A 241 15.00 -15.33 -1.61
N THR A 242 14.67 -15.75 -2.83
CA THR A 242 13.80 -16.94 -3.03
C THR A 242 14.45 -18.25 -2.59
N ALA A 243 15.77 -18.38 -2.70
CA ALA A 243 16.49 -19.57 -2.25
C ALA A 243 16.50 -19.66 -0.72
N TYR A 244 16.80 -18.56 -0.01
CA TYR A 244 16.72 -18.51 1.46
C TYR A 244 15.31 -18.77 1.99
N GLU A 245 14.29 -18.27 1.28
CA GLU A 245 12.90 -18.55 1.60
C GLU A 245 12.58 -20.06 1.56
N LYS A 246 13.16 -20.80 0.60
CA LYS A 246 13.02 -22.27 0.51
C LYS A 246 13.82 -23.02 1.57
N LEU A 247 14.95 -22.46 2.00
CA LEU A 247 15.74 -22.99 3.12
C LEU A 247 15.10 -22.73 4.50
N GLY A 248 14.10 -21.84 4.58
CA GLY A 248 13.42 -21.47 5.82
C GLY A 248 14.08 -20.31 6.58
N ASP A 249 15.16 -19.74 6.05
CA ASP A 249 15.77 -18.52 6.62
C ASP A 249 15.06 -17.27 6.08
N LEU A 250 13.94 -16.92 6.72
CA LEU A 250 13.18 -15.73 6.36
C LEU A 250 13.95 -14.43 6.63
N ALA A 251 14.92 -14.42 7.55
CA ALA A 251 15.68 -13.20 7.85
C ALA A 251 16.64 -12.86 6.70
N ALA A 252 17.43 -13.84 6.27
CA ALA A 252 18.31 -13.70 5.12
C ALA A 252 17.53 -13.44 3.82
N ALA A 253 16.34 -14.05 3.66
CA ALA A 253 15.48 -13.80 2.51
C ALA A 253 15.02 -12.33 2.42
N ILE A 254 14.53 -11.77 3.53
CA ILE A 254 14.08 -10.36 3.62
C ILE A 254 15.23 -9.41 3.30
N GLU A 255 16.40 -9.63 3.87
CA GLU A 255 17.58 -8.79 3.62
C GLU A 255 17.96 -8.77 2.14
N ASN A 256 17.98 -9.94 1.48
CA ASN A 256 18.30 -10.04 0.06
C ASN A 256 17.21 -9.45 -0.85
N TYR A 257 15.93 -9.58 -0.49
CA TYR A 257 14.85 -8.89 -1.19
C TYR A 257 14.97 -7.36 -1.05
N GLN A 258 15.34 -6.86 0.13
CA GLN A 258 15.60 -5.43 0.32
C GLN A 258 16.79 -4.96 -0.53
N LYS A 259 17.91 -5.70 -0.54
CA LYS A 259 19.06 -5.41 -1.41
C LYS A 259 18.69 -5.41 -2.89
N SER A 260 17.85 -6.36 -3.33
CA SER A 260 17.32 -6.38 -4.70
C SER A 260 16.56 -5.10 -5.04
N LEU A 261 15.67 -4.67 -4.13
CA LEU A 261 14.84 -3.48 -4.32
C LEU A 261 15.63 -2.16 -4.24
N THR A 262 16.76 -2.13 -3.53
CA THR A 262 17.66 -0.97 -3.53
C THR A 262 18.40 -0.82 -4.86
N GLU A 263 18.73 -1.92 -5.54
CA GLU A 263 19.37 -1.90 -6.87
C GLU A 263 18.34 -1.57 -7.96
N HIS A 264 17.19 -2.25 -7.96
CA HIS A 264 16.09 -1.96 -8.87
C HIS A 264 14.76 -2.42 -8.29
N ARG A 265 13.77 -1.52 -8.25
CA ARG A 265 12.44 -1.83 -7.74
C ARG A 265 11.64 -2.67 -8.73
N ILE A 266 11.57 -3.97 -8.48
CA ILE A 266 10.78 -4.93 -9.26
C ILE A 266 9.47 -5.24 -8.50
N PRO A 267 8.27 -5.05 -9.10
CA PRO A 267 6.99 -5.30 -8.43
C PRO A 267 6.86 -6.72 -7.83
N ASP A 268 7.34 -7.74 -8.53
CA ASP A 268 7.32 -9.13 -8.06
C ASP A 268 8.14 -9.32 -6.77
N THR A 269 9.31 -8.68 -6.68
CA THR A 269 10.16 -8.72 -5.50
C THR A 269 9.53 -8.01 -4.31
N VAL A 270 8.79 -6.91 -4.54
CA VAL A 270 8.02 -6.22 -3.49
C VAL A 270 6.97 -7.16 -2.89
N ASN A 271 6.25 -7.90 -3.74
CA ASN A 271 5.23 -8.85 -3.28
C ASN A 271 5.85 -10.00 -2.47
N LYS A 272 7.01 -10.52 -2.92
CA LYS A 272 7.76 -11.56 -2.18
C LYS A 272 8.28 -11.06 -0.84
N LEU A 273 8.84 -9.85 -0.78
CA LEU A 273 9.28 -9.22 0.46
C LEU A 273 8.13 -9.14 1.48
N ARG A 274 6.98 -8.58 1.07
CA ARG A 274 5.79 -8.47 1.92
C ARG A 274 5.30 -9.84 2.40
N ALA A 275 5.32 -10.84 1.53
CA ALA A 275 4.93 -12.21 1.89
C ALA A 275 5.91 -12.85 2.90
N ALA A 276 7.22 -12.63 2.73
CA ALA A 276 8.24 -13.10 3.66
C ALA A 276 8.14 -12.41 5.04
N GLU A 277 7.96 -11.09 5.07
CA GLU A 277 7.73 -10.32 6.30
C GLU A 277 6.46 -10.80 7.02
N ARG A 278 5.37 -11.02 6.29
CA ARG A 278 4.12 -11.54 6.86
C ARG A 278 4.31 -12.92 7.47
N ARG A 279 5.00 -13.85 6.78
CA ARG A 279 5.30 -15.18 7.33
C ARG A 279 6.17 -15.12 8.57
N LYS A 280 7.21 -14.27 8.58
CA LYS A 280 8.07 -14.08 9.76
C LYS A 280 7.27 -13.60 10.96
N ILE A 281 6.34 -12.67 10.77
CA ILE A 281 5.44 -12.19 11.83
C ILE A 281 4.49 -13.31 12.27
N GLU A 282 3.94 -14.10 11.34
CA GLU A 282 3.03 -15.19 11.66
C GLU A 282 3.73 -16.33 12.42
N GLU A 283 4.94 -16.70 12.04
CA GLU A 283 5.77 -17.68 12.75
C GLU A 283 6.15 -17.18 14.14
N ALA A 284 6.54 -15.91 14.27
CA ALA A 284 6.80 -15.30 15.57
C ALA A 284 5.55 -15.29 16.45
N LYS A 285 4.37 -15.01 15.88
CA LYS A 285 3.09 -15.09 16.60
C LYS A 285 2.79 -16.52 17.05
N LYS A 286 2.96 -17.52 16.17
CA LYS A 286 2.76 -18.94 16.50
C LYS A 286 3.72 -19.41 17.59
N ALA A 287 4.98 -19.02 17.52
CA ALA A 287 5.99 -19.33 18.53
C ALA A 287 5.72 -18.66 19.89
N TYR A 288 4.94 -17.56 19.89
CA TYR A 288 4.56 -16.86 21.11
C TYR A 288 3.40 -17.52 21.86
N ILE A 289 2.64 -18.40 21.19
CA ILE A 289 1.48 -19.07 21.76
C ILE A 289 1.93 -20.06 22.83
N ASP A 290 1.44 -19.85 24.05
CA ASP A 290 1.75 -20.69 25.21
C ASP A 290 0.52 -20.71 26.14
N PRO A 291 -0.22 -21.82 26.20
CA PRO A 291 -1.43 -21.91 27.02
C PRO A 291 -1.18 -21.74 28.52
N VAL A 292 -0.02 -22.16 29.04
CA VAL A 292 0.28 -22.07 30.48
C VAL A 292 0.52 -20.62 30.86
N LYS A 293 1.34 -19.92 30.08
CA LYS A 293 1.58 -18.47 30.27
C LYS A 293 0.33 -17.64 30.02
N ALA A 294 -0.58 -18.09 29.16
CA ALA A 294 -1.86 -17.43 28.96
C ALA A 294 -2.71 -17.47 30.24
N GLU A 295 -2.74 -18.60 30.94
CA GLU A 295 -3.45 -18.74 32.21
C GLU A 295 -2.79 -17.91 33.33
N GLU A 296 -1.47 -17.89 33.42
CA GLU A 296 -0.74 -17.01 34.35
C GLU A 296 -1.08 -15.53 34.13
N ALA A 297 -1.06 -15.07 32.87
CA ALA A 297 -1.44 -13.71 32.51
C ALA A 297 -2.92 -13.40 32.82
N ARG A 298 -3.81 -14.38 32.68
CA ARG A 298 -5.22 -14.26 33.07
C ARG A 298 -5.35 -14.05 34.58
N GLU A 299 -4.63 -14.82 35.38
CA GLU A 299 -4.68 -14.71 36.84
C GLU A 299 -4.09 -13.38 37.33
N GLU A 300 -2.99 -12.93 36.74
CA GLU A 300 -2.42 -11.61 37.00
C GLU A 300 -3.42 -10.49 36.65
N GLY A 301 -4.06 -10.57 35.48
CA GLY A 301 -5.09 -9.62 35.07
C GLY A 301 -6.28 -9.59 36.03
N ASN A 302 -6.72 -10.76 36.50
CA ASN A 302 -7.79 -10.86 37.50
C ASN A 302 -7.40 -10.25 38.84
N LYS A 303 -6.14 -10.43 39.26
CA LYS A 303 -5.60 -9.82 40.49
C LYS A 303 -5.62 -8.29 40.38
N LYS A 304 -5.04 -7.74 39.30
CA LYS A 304 -5.02 -6.28 39.07
C LYS A 304 -6.42 -5.69 38.93
N PHE A 305 -7.33 -6.41 38.28
CA PHE A 305 -8.73 -5.99 38.18
C PHE A 305 -9.41 -5.91 39.56
N LYS A 306 -9.12 -6.84 40.48
CA LYS A 306 -9.61 -6.79 41.87
C LYS A 306 -8.98 -5.66 42.66
N GLU A 307 -7.71 -5.36 42.41
CA GLU A 307 -6.97 -4.22 42.97
C GLU A 307 -7.40 -2.86 42.39
N GLN A 308 -8.35 -2.84 41.45
CA GLN A 308 -8.82 -1.66 40.72
C GLN A 308 -7.75 -1.00 39.83
N ASP A 309 -6.61 -1.67 39.62
CA ASP A 309 -5.63 -1.31 38.59
C ASP A 309 -6.13 -1.80 37.22
N PHE A 310 -7.10 -1.06 36.67
CA PHE A 310 -7.67 -1.38 35.37
C PHE A 310 -6.66 -1.27 34.20
N PRO A 311 -5.76 -0.26 34.14
CA PRO A 311 -4.73 -0.21 33.10
C PRO A 311 -3.77 -1.41 33.16
N GLY A 312 -3.33 -1.79 34.36
CA GLY A 312 -2.50 -2.97 34.55
C GLY A 312 -3.22 -4.27 34.20
N ALA A 313 -4.53 -4.36 34.47
CA ALA A 313 -5.36 -5.48 34.05
C ALA A 313 -5.48 -5.57 32.52
N VAL A 314 -5.66 -4.44 31.82
CA VAL A 314 -5.67 -4.40 30.34
C VAL A 314 -4.35 -4.90 29.77
N ALA A 315 -3.21 -4.53 30.37
CA ALA A 315 -1.90 -5.00 29.93
C ALA A 315 -1.76 -6.52 30.10
N ALA A 316 -2.16 -7.07 31.25
CA ALA A 316 -2.11 -8.50 31.53
C ALA A 316 -3.06 -9.31 30.62
N TYR A 317 -4.30 -8.85 30.41
CA TYR A 317 -5.21 -9.52 29.47
C TYR A 317 -4.76 -9.38 28.01
N SER A 318 -4.09 -8.29 27.65
CA SER A 318 -3.49 -8.15 26.31
C SER A 318 -2.34 -9.15 26.11
N GLU A 319 -1.57 -9.45 27.16
CA GLU A 319 -0.58 -10.51 27.13
C GLU A 319 -1.24 -11.88 26.98
N MET A 320 -2.32 -12.16 27.73
CA MET A 320 -3.13 -13.38 27.55
C MET A 320 -3.60 -13.55 26.10
N ILE A 321 -4.11 -12.49 25.46
CA ILE A 321 -4.57 -12.54 24.05
C ILE A 321 -3.42 -12.83 23.08
N LYS A 322 -2.20 -12.33 23.35
CA LYS A 322 -1.04 -12.66 22.51
C LYS A 322 -0.63 -14.13 22.66
N ARG A 323 -0.73 -14.68 23.88
CA ARG A 323 -0.38 -16.07 24.20
C ARG A 323 -1.44 -17.08 23.78
N ALA A 324 -2.71 -16.70 23.81
CA ALA A 324 -3.85 -17.52 23.43
C ALA A 324 -4.84 -16.67 22.60
N PRO A 325 -4.53 -16.42 21.32
CA PRO A 325 -5.37 -15.56 20.46
C PRO A 325 -6.72 -16.18 20.12
N ASP A 326 -6.93 -17.46 20.40
CA ASP A 326 -8.20 -18.16 20.13
C ASP A 326 -9.09 -18.28 21.36
N ASP A 327 -8.62 -17.87 22.54
CA ASP A 327 -9.40 -17.94 23.76
C ASP A 327 -10.32 -16.70 23.91
N PRO A 328 -11.66 -16.87 23.91
CA PRO A 328 -12.60 -15.76 24.05
C PRO A 328 -12.53 -15.06 25.42
N ARG A 329 -12.02 -15.76 26.46
CA ARG A 329 -11.94 -15.22 27.82
C ARG A 329 -11.00 -14.02 27.92
N GLY A 330 -9.90 -14.02 27.17
CA GLY A 330 -8.93 -12.91 27.16
C GLY A 330 -9.57 -11.61 26.68
N TYR A 331 -10.26 -11.67 25.55
CA TYR A 331 -11.01 -10.54 25.00
C TYR A 331 -12.13 -10.06 25.93
N SER A 332 -12.92 -10.98 26.49
CA SER A 332 -14.01 -10.62 27.41
C SER A 332 -13.51 -9.97 28.70
N ASN A 333 -12.41 -10.45 29.26
CA ASN A 333 -11.83 -9.91 30.47
C ASN A 333 -11.18 -8.54 30.22
N ARG A 334 -10.54 -8.34 29.06
CA ARG A 334 -10.03 -7.03 28.64
C ARG A 334 -11.17 -6.02 28.41
N ALA A 335 -12.25 -6.44 27.77
CA ALA A 335 -13.47 -5.62 27.64
C ALA A 335 -14.03 -5.19 29.00
N ALA A 336 -14.00 -6.08 30.00
CA ALA A 336 -14.42 -5.74 31.37
C ALA A 336 -13.57 -4.61 31.97
N ALA A 337 -12.25 -4.63 31.75
CA ALA A 337 -11.33 -3.60 32.20
C ALA A 337 -11.56 -2.28 31.45
N PHE A 338 -11.78 -2.34 30.13
CA PHE A 338 -12.12 -1.15 29.33
C PHE A 338 -13.43 -0.49 29.76
N VAL A 339 -14.47 -1.27 30.10
CA VAL A 339 -15.73 -0.73 30.66
C VAL A 339 -15.48 0.08 31.92
N LYS A 340 -14.56 -0.36 32.79
CA LYS A 340 -14.19 0.38 34.01
C LYS A 340 -13.37 1.64 33.74
N LEU A 341 -12.63 1.65 32.62
CA LEU A 341 -11.92 2.82 32.12
C LEU A 341 -12.78 3.76 31.27
N PHE A 342 -14.07 3.43 31.07
CA PHE A 342 -14.99 4.14 30.15
C PHE A 342 -14.56 4.13 28.67
N GLU A 343 -13.65 3.23 28.28
CA GLU A 343 -13.22 3.04 26.89
C GLU A 343 -14.20 2.09 26.16
N PHE A 344 -15.44 2.53 26.01
CA PHE A 344 -16.52 1.72 25.47
C PHE A 344 -16.30 1.22 24.03
N PRO A 345 -15.75 2.02 23.08
CA PRO A 345 -15.51 1.55 21.72
C PRO A 345 -14.55 0.35 21.67
N SER A 346 -13.41 0.43 22.35
CA SER A 346 -12.45 -0.69 22.41
C SER A 346 -13.02 -1.91 23.14
N ALA A 347 -13.82 -1.70 24.20
CA ALA A 347 -14.53 -2.78 24.87
C ALA A 347 -15.48 -3.53 23.93
N LEU A 348 -16.18 -2.79 23.05
CA LEU A 348 -17.12 -3.35 22.09
C LEU A 348 -16.42 -4.17 21.01
N GLU A 349 -15.29 -3.68 20.49
CA GLU A 349 -14.44 -4.42 19.56
C GLU A 349 -13.99 -5.76 20.17
N ASP A 350 -13.56 -5.74 21.44
CA ASP A 350 -13.17 -6.95 22.15
C ASP A 350 -14.34 -7.92 22.38
N CYS A 351 -15.53 -7.43 22.74
CA CYS A 351 -16.72 -8.28 22.86
C CYS A 351 -17.08 -8.92 21.51
N ASN A 352 -17.03 -8.15 20.42
CA ASN A 352 -17.30 -8.68 19.08
C ASN A 352 -16.23 -9.70 18.65
N MET A 353 -14.97 -9.47 19.00
CA MET A 353 -13.90 -10.44 18.74
C MET A 353 -14.11 -11.72 19.55
N ALA A 354 -14.48 -11.62 20.83
CA ALA A 354 -14.80 -12.76 21.67
C ALA A 354 -15.95 -13.59 21.08
N ILE A 355 -17.02 -12.94 20.62
CA ILE A 355 -18.17 -13.58 19.94
C ILE A 355 -17.73 -14.24 18.62
N LYS A 356 -16.84 -13.60 17.86
CA LYS A 356 -16.31 -14.18 16.62
C LYS A 356 -15.44 -15.43 16.88
N LYS A 357 -14.73 -15.46 18.00
CA LYS A 357 -13.91 -16.62 18.42
C LYS A 357 -14.76 -17.75 18.96
N ASP A 358 -15.72 -17.44 19.82
CA ASP A 358 -16.69 -18.38 20.35
C ASP A 358 -18.09 -17.76 20.38
N PRO A 359 -18.93 -18.08 19.37
CA PRO A 359 -20.32 -17.62 19.32
C PRO A 359 -21.17 -18.11 20.50
N LYS A 360 -20.74 -19.16 21.21
CA LYS A 360 -21.44 -19.69 22.38
C LYS A 360 -21.05 -18.96 23.65
N PHE A 361 -20.10 -18.03 23.62
CA PHE A 361 -19.58 -17.41 24.83
C PHE A 361 -20.51 -16.30 25.36
N ILE A 362 -21.49 -16.70 26.17
CA ILE A 362 -22.58 -15.84 26.68
C ILE A 362 -22.08 -14.58 27.39
N ARG A 363 -20.96 -14.66 28.10
CA ARG A 363 -20.41 -13.52 28.86
C ARG A 363 -20.01 -12.35 27.95
N ALA A 364 -19.63 -12.59 26.69
CA ALA A 364 -19.35 -11.51 25.75
C ALA A 364 -20.62 -10.76 25.33
N TYR A 365 -21.74 -11.46 25.12
CA TYR A 365 -23.03 -10.83 24.81
C TYR A 365 -23.55 -9.98 25.97
N ILE A 366 -23.49 -10.51 27.20
CA ILE A 366 -23.89 -9.76 28.40
C ILE A 366 -23.04 -8.49 28.55
N ARG A 367 -21.72 -8.59 28.33
CA ARG A 367 -20.82 -7.42 28.37
C ARG A 367 -21.11 -6.42 27.25
N LYS A 368 -21.41 -6.89 26.03
CA LYS A 368 -21.82 -6.03 24.91
C LYS A 368 -23.05 -5.18 25.28
N ALA A 369 -24.05 -5.78 25.93
CA ALA A 369 -25.20 -5.03 26.45
C ALA A 369 -24.81 -4.01 27.54
N GLN A 370 -23.94 -4.38 28.47
CA GLN A 370 -23.42 -3.46 29.49
C GLN A 370 -22.65 -2.27 28.90
N ILE A 371 -21.90 -2.50 27.82
CA ILE A 371 -21.15 -1.47 27.09
C ILE A 371 -22.12 -0.49 26.43
N TYR A 372 -23.15 -0.97 25.70
CA TYR A 372 -24.16 -0.09 25.11
C TYR A 372 -24.92 0.72 26.15
N PHE A 373 -25.24 0.11 27.29
CA PHE A 373 -25.81 0.84 28.42
C PHE A 373 -24.87 1.94 28.92
N GLY A 374 -23.56 1.66 29.04
CA GLY A 374 -22.54 2.65 29.40
C GLY A 374 -22.40 3.79 28.39
N MET A 375 -22.59 3.49 27.10
CA MET A 375 -22.64 4.49 26.02
C MET A 375 -23.96 5.28 25.96
N ARG A 376 -24.94 4.94 26.82
CA ARG A 376 -26.31 5.47 26.80
C ARG A 376 -27.09 5.18 25.51
N ASP A 377 -26.66 4.19 24.75
CA ASP A 377 -27.40 3.69 23.60
C ASP A 377 -28.34 2.56 24.05
N TYR A 378 -29.45 2.96 24.67
CA TYR A 378 -30.38 2.01 25.29
C TYR A 378 -31.10 1.12 24.27
N SER A 379 -31.28 1.61 23.03
CA SER A 379 -31.87 0.83 21.94
C SER A 379 -31.02 -0.40 21.62
N LYS A 380 -29.74 -0.18 21.28
CA LYS A 380 -28.78 -1.25 21.01
C LYS A 380 -28.49 -2.12 22.24
N CYS A 381 -28.60 -1.56 23.44
CA CYS A 381 -28.51 -2.35 24.67
C CYS A 381 -29.62 -3.41 24.74
N ILE A 382 -30.86 -3.06 24.40
CA ILE A 382 -31.99 -4.00 24.40
C ILE A 382 -31.79 -5.05 23.30
N ASP A 383 -31.37 -4.64 22.11
CA ASP A 383 -31.06 -5.59 21.02
C ASP A 383 -29.97 -6.58 21.44
N ALA A 384 -28.89 -6.10 22.06
CA ALA A 384 -27.83 -6.95 22.59
C ALA A 384 -28.31 -7.87 23.73
N CYS A 385 -29.28 -7.46 24.55
CA CYS A 385 -29.91 -8.34 25.55
C CYS A 385 -30.78 -9.41 24.88
N ASN A 386 -31.48 -9.08 23.80
CA ASN A 386 -32.24 -10.06 23.03
C ASN A 386 -31.31 -11.09 22.38
N GLU A 387 -30.20 -10.65 21.78
CA GLU A 387 -29.13 -11.54 21.28
C GLU A 387 -28.55 -12.43 22.40
N ALA A 388 -28.32 -11.87 23.59
CA ALA A 388 -27.85 -12.67 24.72
C ALA A 388 -28.89 -13.72 25.14
N THR A 389 -30.18 -13.37 25.12
CA THR A 389 -31.28 -14.27 25.51
C THR A 389 -31.42 -15.44 24.55
N THR A 390 -31.29 -15.21 23.23
CA THR A 390 -31.35 -16.28 22.24
C THR A 390 -30.21 -17.28 22.47
N VAL A 391 -28.98 -16.79 22.65
CA VAL A 391 -27.80 -17.65 22.93
C VAL A 391 -27.93 -18.39 24.27
N ASP A 392 -28.45 -17.74 25.32
CA ASP A 392 -28.64 -18.35 26.64
C ASP A 392 -29.71 -19.45 26.61
N SER A 393 -30.80 -19.23 25.87
CA SER A 393 -31.86 -20.22 25.66
C SER A 393 -31.36 -21.43 24.87
N GLU A 394 -30.60 -21.20 23.79
CA GLU A 394 -30.08 -22.26 22.92
C GLU A 394 -28.98 -23.12 23.57
N TYR A 395 -28.04 -22.50 24.28
CA TYR A 395 -26.82 -23.18 24.74
C TYR A 395 -26.73 -23.39 26.26
N TYR A 396 -27.46 -22.60 27.06
CA TYR A 396 -27.31 -22.57 28.52
C TYR A 396 -28.62 -22.79 29.27
N ASN A 397 -29.71 -23.17 28.60
CA ASN A 397 -31.02 -23.42 29.20
C ASN A 397 -31.50 -22.28 30.12
N ASN A 398 -31.31 -21.03 29.71
CA ASN A 398 -31.73 -19.84 30.45
C ASN A 398 -31.03 -19.64 31.81
N ALA A 399 -29.82 -20.18 32.01
CA ALA A 399 -29.08 -20.04 33.27
C ALA A 399 -28.72 -18.58 33.60
N ASN A 400 -28.51 -17.73 32.59
CA ASN A 400 -28.17 -16.31 32.76
C ASN A 400 -29.36 -15.38 32.51
N ALA A 401 -30.55 -15.91 32.24
CA ALA A 401 -31.75 -15.14 31.92
C ALA A 401 -32.05 -14.04 32.94
N ARG A 402 -31.86 -14.32 34.25
CA ARG A 402 -32.06 -13.32 35.30
C ARG A 402 -31.09 -12.12 35.19
N GLU A 403 -29.83 -12.36 34.83
CA GLU A 403 -28.84 -11.29 34.65
C GLU A 403 -29.17 -10.45 33.41
N ILE A 404 -29.56 -11.11 32.31
CA ILE A 404 -29.93 -10.47 31.05
C ILE A 404 -31.20 -9.63 31.20
N GLU A 405 -32.24 -10.19 31.81
CA GLU A 405 -33.50 -9.49 32.07
C GLU A 405 -33.28 -8.28 32.97
N GLN A 406 -32.46 -8.40 34.02
CA GLN A 406 -32.13 -7.27 34.88
C GLN A 406 -31.41 -6.16 34.09
N GLN A 407 -30.50 -6.50 33.17
CA GLN A 407 -29.81 -5.53 32.33
C GLN A 407 -30.77 -4.86 31.33
N GLN A 408 -31.69 -5.62 30.76
CA GLN A 408 -32.73 -5.12 29.87
C GLN A 408 -33.69 -4.17 30.59
N GLN A 409 -34.17 -4.55 31.79
CA GLN A 409 -35.03 -3.70 32.62
C GLN A 409 -34.33 -2.39 33.00
N LYS A 410 -33.03 -2.43 33.34
CA LYS A 410 -32.23 -1.22 33.60
C LYS A 410 -32.16 -0.31 32.38
N ALA A 411 -31.93 -0.87 31.19
CA ALA A 411 -31.90 -0.12 29.94
C ALA A 411 -33.26 0.53 29.64
N LEU A 412 -34.37 -0.22 29.82
CA LEU A 412 -35.72 0.30 29.64
C LEU A 412 -36.04 1.43 30.63
N GLN A 413 -35.75 1.24 31.92
CA GLN A 413 -35.95 2.28 32.93
C GLN A 413 -35.15 3.55 32.62
N ALA A 414 -33.87 3.40 32.22
CA ALA A 414 -33.04 4.53 31.84
C ALA A 414 -33.55 5.24 30.57
N MET A 415 -34.10 4.48 29.63
CA MET A 415 -34.74 5.03 28.42
C MET A 415 -36.01 5.81 28.76
N TYR A 416 -36.88 5.30 29.64
CA TYR A 416 -38.09 6.01 30.08
C TYR A 416 -37.77 7.24 30.94
N ALA A 417 -36.82 7.15 31.87
CA ALA A 417 -36.39 8.29 32.69
C ALA A 417 -35.73 9.40 31.85
N ALA A 418 -35.05 9.04 30.75
CA ALA A 418 -34.54 10.02 29.80
C ALA A 418 -35.69 10.74 29.05
N ARG A 419 -36.81 10.05 28.78
CA ARG A 419 -38.01 10.62 28.15
C ARG A 419 -38.84 11.49 29.10
N GLU A 420 -38.91 11.15 30.39
CA GLU A 420 -39.66 11.94 31.39
C GLU A 420 -39.13 13.37 31.57
N ASN A 421 -37.86 13.61 31.25
CA ASN A 421 -37.24 14.94 31.29
C ASN A 421 -37.25 15.67 29.94
N GLU A 422 -37.83 15.10 28.87
CA GLU A 422 -37.92 15.73 27.55
C GLU A 422 -39.22 16.52 27.42
N THR A 423 -39.12 17.78 26.98
CA THR A 423 -40.31 18.58 26.64
C THR A 423 -40.96 18.09 25.33
N GLU A 424 -42.23 18.41 25.11
CA GLU A 424 -42.98 18.02 23.89
C GLU A 424 -42.24 18.39 22.58
N GLU A 425 -41.48 19.49 22.58
CA GLU A 425 -40.67 19.92 21.42
C GLU A 425 -39.46 19.02 21.15
N GLN A 426 -38.76 18.55 22.19
CA GLN A 426 -37.61 17.64 22.04
C GLN A 426 -38.06 16.24 21.60
N THR A 427 -39.24 15.82 22.06
CA THR A 427 -39.89 14.59 21.60
C THR A 427 -40.26 14.69 20.11
N ARG A 428 -40.79 15.84 19.68
CA ARG A 428 -41.11 16.11 18.26
C ARG A 428 -39.88 16.14 17.35
N GLU A 429 -38.77 16.72 17.81
CA GLU A 429 -37.52 16.74 17.03
C GLU A 429 -36.87 15.36 16.88
N ARG A 430 -36.97 14.49 17.89
CA ARG A 430 -36.53 13.09 17.78
C ARG A 430 -37.39 12.32 16.78
N LEU A 431 -38.72 12.46 16.86
CA LEU A 431 -39.66 11.84 15.92
C LEU A 431 -39.43 12.34 14.47
N MET A 432 -39.04 13.59 14.27
CA MET A 432 -38.65 14.12 12.95
C MET A 432 -37.30 13.60 12.45
N LYS A 433 -36.38 13.24 13.35
CA LYS A 433 -35.07 12.65 13.01
C LYS A 433 -35.10 11.12 12.87
N ASP A 434 -36.16 10.47 13.34
CA ASP A 434 -36.34 9.02 13.25
C ASP A 434 -36.75 8.63 11.81
N PRO A 435 -35.88 7.92 11.05
CA PRO A 435 -36.14 7.58 9.65
C PRO A 435 -37.41 6.75 9.44
N GLU A 436 -37.89 6.03 10.46
CA GLU A 436 -39.11 5.21 10.38
C GLU A 436 -40.40 6.03 10.49
N VAL A 437 -40.36 7.22 11.10
CA VAL A 437 -41.53 8.09 11.28
C VAL A 437 -41.73 9.00 10.07
N SER A 438 -40.64 9.44 9.43
CA SER A 438 -40.69 10.27 8.23
C SER A 438 -41.23 9.54 6.98
N SER A 439 -41.35 8.21 7.02
CA SER A 439 -41.88 7.39 5.92
C SER A 439 -43.39 7.11 6.01
N TRP A 440 -44.10 7.64 7.02
CA TRP A 440 -45.55 7.47 7.12
C TRP A 440 -46.24 8.39 6.10
N PRO A 441 -47.02 7.85 5.16
CA PRO A 441 -47.79 8.69 4.24
C PRO A 441 -48.85 9.46 5.03
N ILE A 442 -48.81 10.79 4.89
CA ILE A 442 -49.77 11.74 5.49
C ILE A 442 -51.16 11.53 4.90
#